data_AF-A0A0F8Z732-F1
#
_entry.id   AF-A0A0F8Z732-F1
#
_cell.length_a   1.000
_cell.length_b   1.000
_cell.length_c   1.000
_cell.angle_alpha   90.00
_cell.angle_beta   90.00
_cell.angle_gamma   90.00
#
_symmetry.space_group_name_H-M   'P 1'
#
loop_
_entity.id
_entity.type
_entity.pdbx_description
1 polymer ?
#
loop_
_entity_poly.entity_id
_entity_poly.type
_entity_poly.pdbx_seq_one_letter_code
_entity_poly.pdbx_strand_id
1 'polypeptide(L)'
;LALSADAVATTAAIAVAAFLLLEPIVARKGAVARAWGVFWRSPAHWLSVLLVLAAAVELGVTHFGTFLDLSQPAGLALWRDMFALPRDGREPEYQMALLLAYDWPILLAGGTGVVVFAQRLARRGVSALTSAQRFVLLWVVVASVVVGLASQREAGQTLILIVPLALMGGLLAEELLQALNWAALRRWWPAVAVALVLMAYAALMTTIWAEEGVSGAERFYLVLALGGAMTVLAGCYSIMGRDASVIGVVVVAAIGFALLAHTDLSLTRDDEAAEFAVDVRTTERIEQFREVVEQFVASRTGPVLIDPALAEPLAWYLRDVTVTFAEPEDDASAVVVPAGREVDGFATASEVWRLGGGWYPTDLDILPLWRWLVFREAYGNLNSVEKVEAQILVPTP
;
A
#
# COMPACT_ATOMS: atom_id res chain seq x y z
N LEU A 1 -1.04 13.07 5.72
CA LEU A 1 -0.72 13.33 4.29
C LEU A 1 0.55 14.15 4.08
N ALA A 2 0.82 15.21 4.86
CA ALA A 2 2.07 16.00 4.70
C ALA A 2 3.36 15.29 5.17
N LEU A 3 3.28 14.39 6.16
CA LEU A 3 4.45 13.73 6.78
C LEU A 3 5.16 12.69 5.88
N SER A 4 4.52 12.15 4.84
CA SER A 4 5.13 11.11 3.97
C SER A 4 5.57 11.62 2.59
N ALA A 5 5.24 12.86 2.24
CA ALA A 5 5.58 13.45 0.94
C ALA A 5 7.10 13.51 0.71
N ASP A 6 7.86 13.67 1.79
CA ASP A 6 9.30 13.80 1.73
C ASP A 6 10.02 12.48 1.39
N ALA A 7 9.53 11.34 1.90
CA ALA A 7 10.06 10.02 1.56
C ALA A 7 9.80 9.67 0.07
N VAL A 8 8.62 10.06 -0.43
CA VAL A 8 8.24 9.91 -1.85
C VAL A 8 9.15 10.77 -2.73
N ALA A 9 9.32 12.05 -2.38
CA ALA A 9 10.16 12.98 -3.13
C ALA A 9 11.63 12.54 -3.13
N THR A 10 12.15 12.09 -1.99
CA THR A 10 13.52 11.58 -1.87
C THR A 10 13.72 10.34 -2.73
N THR A 11 12.79 9.39 -2.71
CA THR A 11 12.87 8.19 -3.55
C THR A 11 12.78 8.52 -5.05
N ALA A 12 11.93 9.47 -5.43
CA ALA A 12 11.86 9.98 -6.80
C ALA A 12 13.18 10.63 -7.24
N ALA A 13 13.79 11.44 -6.38
CA ALA A 13 15.09 12.07 -6.65
C ALA A 13 16.21 11.03 -6.83
N ILE A 14 16.22 9.97 -6.00
CA ILE A 14 17.15 8.83 -6.15
C ILE A 14 16.93 8.15 -7.50
N ALA A 15 15.69 7.89 -7.89
CA ALA A 15 15.37 7.27 -9.19
C ALA A 15 15.81 8.16 -10.38
N VAL A 16 15.60 9.47 -10.30
CA VAL A 16 16.07 10.44 -11.31
C VAL A 16 17.59 10.43 -11.40
N ALA A 17 18.30 10.52 -10.28
CA ALA A 17 19.76 10.48 -10.24
C ALA A 17 20.30 9.16 -10.81
N ALA A 18 19.74 8.02 -10.38
CA ALA A 18 20.09 6.70 -10.89
C ALA A 18 19.88 6.61 -12.40
N PHE A 19 18.75 7.12 -12.93
CA PHE A 19 18.48 7.12 -14.36
C PHE A 19 19.49 7.98 -15.13
N LEU A 20 19.76 9.19 -14.67
CA LEU A 20 20.70 10.11 -15.33
C LEU A 20 22.14 9.54 -15.35
N LEU A 21 22.52 8.74 -14.35
CA LEU A 21 23.83 8.09 -14.29
C LEU A 21 23.89 6.80 -15.14
N LEU A 22 22.83 5.97 -15.12
CA LEU A 22 22.81 4.66 -15.78
C LEU A 22 22.46 4.75 -17.26
N GLU A 23 21.51 5.61 -17.64
CA GLU A 23 21.00 5.70 -19.01
C GLU A 23 22.11 6.03 -20.04
N PRO A 24 23.08 6.93 -19.78
CA PRO A 24 24.20 7.15 -20.70
C PRO A 24 25.10 5.93 -20.89
N ILE A 25 25.18 5.04 -19.89
CA ILE A 25 26.00 3.82 -19.92
C ILE A 25 25.27 2.73 -20.72
N VAL A 26 23.97 2.57 -20.47
CA VAL A 26 23.09 1.55 -21.04
C VAL A 26 22.68 1.90 -22.48
N ALA A 27 22.38 3.16 -22.74
CA ALA A 27 21.98 3.70 -24.04
C ALA A 27 22.98 4.76 -24.55
N ARG A 28 24.23 4.33 -24.81
CA ARG A 28 25.39 5.21 -25.17
C ARG A 28 25.16 6.19 -26.33
N LYS A 29 24.24 5.90 -27.24
CA LYS A 29 23.86 6.77 -28.37
C LYS A 29 22.45 7.36 -28.23
N GLY A 30 21.85 7.25 -27.05
CA GLY A 30 20.51 7.74 -26.73
C GLY A 30 20.45 9.25 -26.57
N ALA A 31 19.22 9.78 -26.48
CA ALA A 31 19.00 11.21 -26.29
C ALA A 31 19.63 11.73 -24.98
N VAL A 32 19.55 10.95 -23.90
CA VAL A 32 20.12 11.32 -22.59
C VAL A 32 21.65 11.37 -22.62
N ALA A 33 22.32 10.41 -23.25
CA ALA A 33 23.77 10.43 -23.43
C ALA A 33 24.26 11.67 -24.20
N ARG A 34 23.52 12.07 -25.25
CA ARG A 34 23.81 13.31 -26.00
C ARG A 34 23.59 14.56 -25.16
N ALA A 35 22.46 14.64 -24.46
CA ALA A 35 22.14 15.75 -23.58
C ALA A 35 23.18 15.92 -22.47
N TRP A 36 23.65 14.80 -21.88
CA TRP A 36 24.72 14.78 -20.89
C TRP A 36 26.02 15.35 -21.45
N GLY A 37 26.40 14.94 -22.66
CA GLY A 37 27.59 15.47 -23.33
C GLY A 37 27.53 16.98 -23.61
N VAL A 38 26.34 17.53 -23.89
CA VAL A 38 26.12 18.98 -24.05
C VAL A 38 26.16 19.68 -22.69
N PHE A 39 25.49 19.13 -21.69
CA PHE A 39 25.42 19.67 -20.33
C PHE A 39 26.81 19.86 -19.72
N TRP A 40 27.64 18.81 -19.75
CA TRP A 40 29.00 18.85 -19.16
C TRP A 40 29.94 19.87 -19.81
N ARG A 41 29.70 20.20 -21.09
CA ARG A 41 30.55 21.14 -21.84
C ARG A 41 30.15 22.59 -21.67
N SER A 42 28.99 22.87 -21.05
CA SER A 42 28.45 24.23 -20.94
C SER A 42 28.51 24.73 -19.50
N PRO A 43 29.36 25.73 -19.19
CA PRO A 43 29.42 26.36 -17.87
C PRO A 43 28.09 27.00 -17.45
N ALA A 44 27.30 27.48 -18.42
CA ALA A 44 26.01 28.11 -18.16
C ALA A 44 24.99 27.14 -17.53
N HIS A 45 25.02 25.86 -17.92
CA HIS A 45 24.12 24.86 -17.34
C HIS A 45 24.47 24.55 -15.87
N TRP A 46 25.76 24.52 -15.54
CA TRP A 46 26.21 24.41 -14.15
C TRP A 46 25.79 25.63 -13.31
N LEU A 47 25.87 26.83 -13.87
CA LEU A 47 25.38 28.03 -13.20
C LEU A 47 23.87 27.95 -12.95
N SER A 48 23.07 27.49 -13.91
CA SER A 48 21.63 27.28 -13.71
C SER A 48 21.34 26.27 -12.60
N VAL A 49 22.07 25.15 -12.53
CA VAL A 49 21.94 24.17 -11.45
C VAL A 49 22.29 24.81 -10.10
N LEU A 50 23.39 25.56 -10.02
CA LEU A 50 23.78 26.26 -8.80
C LEU A 50 22.73 27.28 -8.35
N LEU A 51 22.11 28.02 -9.27
CA LEU A 51 21.06 28.98 -8.96
C LEU A 51 19.79 28.29 -8.44
N VAL A 52 19.39 27.18 -9.06
CA VAL A 52 18.23 26.38 -8.59
C VAL A 52 18.52 25.79 -7.21
N LEU A 53 19.73 25.26 -6.99
CA LEU A 53 20.15 24.78 -5.67
C LEU A 53 20.15 25.90 -4.63
N ALA A 54 20.68 27.08 -4.98
CA ALA A 54 20.69 28.24 -4.10
C ALA A 54 19.27 28.68 -3.72
N ALA A 55 18.34 28.74 -4.69
CA ALA A 55 16.94 29.06 -4.44
C ALA A 55 16.24 27.98 -3.59
N ALA A 56 16.54 26.70 -3.82
CA ALA A 56 16.00 25.60 -3.01
C ALA A 56 16.50 25.67 -1.56
N VAL A 57 17.79 26.00 -1.35
CA VAL A 57 18.36 26.24 -0.03
C VAL A 57 17.72 27.46 0.63
N GLU A 58 17.57 28.57 -0.08
CA GLU A 58 16.91 29.77 0.41
C GLU A 58 15.47 29.49 0.86
N LEU A 59 14.69 28.76 0.07
CA LEU A 59 13.33 28.30 0.43
C LEU A 59 13.35 27.38 1.65
N GLY A 60 14.28 26.42 1.70
CA GLY A 60 14.51 25.55 2.84
C GLY A 60 14.75 26.32 4.14
N VAL A 61 15.58 27.36 4.07
CA VAL A 61 15.96 28.21 5.21
C VAL A 61 14.81 29.10 5.65
N THR A 62 14.20 29.83 4.70
CA THR A 62 13.22 30.88 5.00
C THR A 62 11.84 30.34 5.34
N HIS A 63 11.44 29.22 4.74
CA HIS A 63 10.08 28.69 4.92
C HIS A 63 10.02 27.53 5.90
N PHE A 64 11.06 26.69 5.95
CA PHE A 64 11.05 25.46 6.76
C PHE A 64 11.96 25.51 7.99
N GLY A 65 12.66 26.63 8.25
CA GLY A 65 13.42 26.84 9.48
C GLY A 65 14.58 25.85 9.70
N THR A 66 15.09 25.23 8.63
CA THR A 66 16.06 24.12 8.64
C THR A 66 17.46 24.44 9.20
N PHE A 67 17.66 25.59 9.86
CA PHE A 67 18.99 26.10 10.21
C PHE A 67 19.61 25.55 11.51
N LEU A 68 18.87 24.90 12.41
CA LEU A 68 19.48 24.49 13.69
C LEU A 68 20.21 23.14 13.65
N ASP A 69 19.94 22.29 12.66
CA ASP A 69 20.70 21.05 12.47
C ASP A 69 20.83 20.67 10.98
N LEU A 70 21.77 21.32 10.28
CA LEU A 70 22.14 20.98 8.89
C LEU A 70 22.67 19.55 8.73
N SER A 71 22.85 18.81 9.83
CA SER A 71 23.26 17.41 9.76
C SER A 71 22.12 16.47 9.31
N GLN A 72 20.85 16.90 9.39
CA GLN A 72 19.70 16.06 9.03
C GLN A 72 18.57 16.86 8.34
N PRO A 73 18.57 16.94 6.99
CA PRO A 73 17.42 17.47 6.26
C PRO A 73 16.18 16.63 6.60
N ALA A 74 15.08 17.27 7.04
CA ALA A 74 13.90 16.57 7.59
C ALA A 74 13.39 15.43 6.69
N GLY A 75 13.37 15.65 5.37
CA GLY A 75 12.94 14.61 4.42
C GLY A 75 13.89 13.42 4.28
N LEU A 76 15.20 13.65 4.42
CA LEU A 76 16.20 12.59 4.45
C LEU A 76 16.21 11.85 5.79
N ALA A 77 15.92 12.55 6.89
CA ALA A 77 15.72 11.93 8.20
C ALA A 77 14.52 10.99 8.15
N LEU A 78 13.35 11.48 7.73
CA LEU A 78 12.14 10.67 7.58
C LEU A 78 12.35 9.47 6.64
N TRP A 79 13.01 9.67 5.50
CA TRP A 79 13.35 8.58 4.58
C TRP A 79 14.33 7.56 5.20
N ARG A 80 15.32 8.02 5.96
CA ARG A 80 16.27 7.14 6.67
C ARG A 80 15.57 6.36 7.78
N ASP A 81 14.69 7.01 8.52
CA ASP A 81 14.01 6.44 9.68
C ASP A 81 13.06 5.30 9.24
N MET A 82 12.60 5.29 7.98
CA MET A 82 11.95 4.13 7.36
C MET A 82 12.78 2.84 7.47
N PHE A 83 14.11 2.94 7.52
CA PHE A 83 15.03 1.81 7.58
C PHE A 83 15.65 1.60 8.98
N ALA A 84 15.17 2.33 9.99
CA ALA A 84 15.64 2.18 11.35
C ALA A 84 15.40 0.75 11.88
N LEU A 85 16.34 0.25 12.67
CA LEU A 85 16.25 -1.01 13.39
C LEU A 85 15.96 -0.75 14.86
N PRO A 86 15.25 -1.65 15.58
CA PRO A 86 14.78 -2.97 15.14
C PRO A 86 13.63 -2.95 14.12
N ARG A 87 13.37 -4.08 13.46
CA ARG A 87 12.24 -4.27 12.52
C ARG A 87 10.95 -4.59 13.28
N ASP A 88 10.58 -3.71 14.19
CA ASP A 88 9.37 -3.80 14.99
C ASP A 88 8.20 -3.00 14.39
N GLY A 89 8.40 -2.37 13.22
CA GLY A 89 7.33 -1.76 12.45
C GLY A 89 6.40 -2.78 11.79
N ARG A 90 5.35 -2.28 11.11
CA ARG A 90 4.27 -3.11 10.54
C ARG A 90 4.75 -4.20 9.60
N GLU A 91 3.99 -5.30 9.52
CA GLU A 91 4.26 -6.46 8.65
C GLU A 91 4.37 -6.05 7.15
N PRO A 92 5.17 -6.76 6.32
CA PRO A 92 5.22 -6.53 4.87
C PRO A 92 3.86 -6.59 4.17
N GLU A 93 2.98 -7.46 4.65
CA GLU A 93 1.63 -7.70 4.15
C GLU A 93 0.75 -6.45 4.25
N TYR A 94 1.02 -5.56 5.23
CA TYR A 94 0.33 -4.29 5.44
C TYR A 94 0.26 -3.45 4.17
N GLN A 95 1.40 -3.22 3.51
CA GLN A 95 1.45 -2.35 2.32
C GLN A 95 0.76 -3.00 1.11
N MET A 96 0.82 -4.33 0.99
CA MET A 96 0.08 -5.05 -0.04
C MET A 96 -1.42 -4.94 0.20
N ALA A 97 -1.87 -5.06 1.45
CA ALA A 97 -3.26 -4.92 1.83
C ALA A 97 -3.80 -3.52 1.50
N LEU A 98 -3.04 -2.46 1.83
CA LEU A 98 -3.42 -1.10 1.45
C LEU A 98 -3.53 -0.92 -0.06
N LEU A 99 -2.58 -1.46 -0.83
CA LEU A 99 -2.61 -1.37 -2.28
C LEU A 99 -3.80 -2.14 -2.87
N LEU A 100 -4.18 -3.27 -2.30
CA LEU A 100 -5.34 -4.05 -2.76
C LEU A 100 -6.67 -3.43 -2.35
N ALA A 101 -6.74 -2.81 -1.17
CA ALA A 101 -7.97 -2.20 -0.67
C ALA A 101 -8.25 -0.82 -1.29
N TYR A 102 -7.23 0.04 -1.38
CA TYR A 102 -7.42 1.46 -1.77
C TYR A 102 -6.94 1.76 -3.20
N ASP A 103 -5.81 1.19 -3.60
CA ASP A 103 -5.10 1.61 -4.82
C ASP A 103 -5.00 0.51 -5.88
N TRP A 104 -5.89 -0.47 -5.83
CA TRP A 104 -5.85 -1.63 -6.72
C TRP A 104 -5.92 -1.28 -8.21
N PRO A 105 -6.64 -0.22 -8.68
CA PRO A 105 -6.67 0.07 -10.10
C PRO A 105 -5.29 0.46 -10.61
N ILE A 106 -4.55 1.20 -9.77
CA ILE A 106 -3.19 1.64 -10.06
C ILE A 106 -2.24 0.45 -9.98
N LEU A 107 -2.41 -0.43 -8.98
CA LEU A 107 -1.62 -1.66 -8.86
C LEU A 107 -1.76 -2.55 -10.10
N LEU A 108 -2.99 -2.79 -10.59
CA LEU A 108 -3.24 -3.63 -11.75
C LEU A 108 -2.76 -2.97 -13.05
N ALA A 109 -3.12 -1.71 -13.30
CA ALA A 109 -2.74 -1.01 -14.52
C ALA A 109 -1.22 -0.82 -14.59
N GLY A 110 -0.62 -0.33 -13.50
CA GLY A 110 0.81 -0.13 -13.39
C GLY A 110 1.59 -1.45 -13.43
N GLY A 111 1.15 -2.46 -12.69
CA GLY A 111 1.76 -3.79 -12.67
C GLY A 111 1.74 -4.47 -14.04
N THR A 112 0.62 -4.34 -14.78
CA THR A 112 0.54 -4.82 -16.18
C THR A 112 1.55 -4.06 -17.06
N GLY A 113 1.64 -2.74 -16.93
CA GLY A 113 2.65 -1.92 -17.60
C GLY A 113 4.07 -2.40 -17.33
N VAL A 114 4.40 -2.68 -16.07
CA VAL A 114 5.71 -3.22 -15.65
C VAL A 114 6.00 -4.55 -16.36
N VAL A 115 5.08 -5.51 -16.32
CA VAL A 115 5.26 -6.82 -16.95
C VAL A 115 5.46 -6.67 -18.46
N VAL A 116 4.63 -5.88 -19.13
CA VAL A 116 4.70 -5.68 -20.59
C VAL A 116 6.02 -5.04 -21.00
N PHE A 117 6.43 -3.95 -20.35
CA PHE A 117 7.67 -3.25 -20.71
C PHE A 117 8.92 -4.04 -20.28
N ALA A 118 8.90 -4.73 -19.14
CA ALA A 118 10.00 -5.62 -18.75
C ALA A 118 10.17 -6.79 -19.73
N GLN A 119 9.08 -7.43 -20.16
CA GLN A 119 9.13 -8.47 -21.19
C GLN A 119 9.64 -7.93 -22.53
N ARG A 120 9.22 -6.73 -22.92
CA ARG A 120 9.68 -6.07 -24.14
C ARG A 120 11.18 -5.76 -24.07
N LEU A 121 11.65 -5.26 -22.92
CA LEU A 121 13.06 -5.01 -22.65
C LEU A 121 13.88 -6.30 -22.71
N ALA A 122 13.42 -7.38 -22.07
CA ALA A 122 14.12 -8.66 -22.04
C ALA A 122 14.22 -9.30 -23.44
N ARG A 123 13.17 -9.20 -24.26
CA ARG A 123 13.11 -9.85 -25.59
C ARG A 123 13.73 -9.02 -26.71
N ARG A 124 13.60 -7.69 -26.65
CA ARG A 124 13.95 -6.77 -27.75
C ARG A 124 15.02 -5.75 -27.37
N GLY A 125 15.52 -5.79 -26.14
CA GLY A 125 16.57 -4.93 -25.65
C GLY A 125 16.12 -3.50 -25.34
N VAL A 126 17.08 -2.69 -24.90
CA VAL A 126 16.89 -1.32 -24.40
C VAL A 126 16.23 -0.41 -25.42
N SER A 127 16.55 -0.58 -26.70
CA SER A 127 16.02 0.25 -27.80
C SER A 127 14.53 0.07 -28.07
N ALA A 128 13.90 -0.99 -27.53
CA ALA A 128 12.48 -1.25 -27.71
C ALA A 128 11.57 -0.41 -26.79
N LEU A 129 12.15 0.34 -25.87
CA LEU A 129 11.45 1.24 -24.96
C LEU A 129 11.83 2.70 -25.23
N THR A 130 10.92 3.62 -24.95
CA THR A 130 11.23 5.06 -24.91
C THR A 130 12.06 5.39 -23.68
N SER A 131 12.73 6.55 -23.67
CA SER A 131 13.47 7.00 -22.47
C SER A 131 12.54 7.17 -21.25
N ALA A 132 11.30 7.63 -21.47
CA ALA A 132 10.31 7.76 -20.41
C ALA A 132 9.93 6.39 -19.82
N GLN A 133 9.65 5.40 -20.66
CA GLN A 133 9.35 4.04 -20.19
C GLN A 133 10.51 3.41 -19.41
N ARG A 134 11.75 3.60 -19.88
CA ARG A 134 12.94 3.12 -19.16
C ARG A 134 13.09 3.81 -17.80
N PHE A 135 12.90 5.12 -17.76
CA PHE A 135 12.95 5.89 -16.52
C PHE A 135 11.91 5.42 -15.51
N VAL A 136 10.64 5.35 -15.90
CA VAL A 136 9.57 4.96 -14.98
C VAL A 136 9.72 3.50 -14.56
N LEU A 137 10.15 2.60 -15.45
CA LEU A 137 10.45 1.21 -15.08
C LEU A 137 11.57 1.12 -14.03
N LEU A 138 12.65 1.89 -14.19
CA LEU A 138 13.70 1.98 -13.16
C LEU A 138 13.15 2.55 -11.85
N TRP A 139 12.29 3.57 -11.92
CA TRP A 139 11.67 4.16 -10.74
C TRP A 139 10.80 3.13 -10.00
N VAL A 140 9.99 2.34 -10.70
CA VAL A 140 9.24 1.23 -10.07
C VAL A 140 10.18 0.26 -9.35
N VAL A 141 11.32 -0.10 -9.97
CA VAL A 141 12.31 -0.99 -9.32
C VAL A 141 12.88 -0.36 -8.05
N VAL A 142 13.31 0.91 -8.12
CA VAL A 142 13.83 1.63 -6.95
C VAL A 142 12.78 1.73 -5.84
N ALA A 143 11.54 2.10 -6.20
CA ALA A 143 10.43 2.19 -5.27
C ALA A 143 10.14 0.83 -4.60
N SER A 144 10.09 -0.26 -5.39
CA SER A 144 9.86 -1.61 -4.87
C SER A 144 10.96 -2.05 -3.90
N VAL A 145 12.23 -1.71 -4.18
CA VAL A 145 13.35 -1.99 -3.28
C VAL A 145 13.26 -1.18 -2.00
N VAL A 146 12.97 0.13 -2.09
CA VAL A 146 12.81 1.01 -0.92
C VAL A 146 11.69 0.50 -0.01
N VAL A 147 10.51 0.25 -0.58
CA VAL A 147 9.32 -0.24 0.13
C VAL A 147 9.57 -1.62 0.73
N GLY A 148 10.21 -2.54 -0.02
CA GLY A 148 10.52 -3.88 0.47
C GLY A 148 11.58 -3.92 1.58
N LEU A 149 12.52 -2.96 1.59
CA LEU A 149 13.57 -2.87 2.61
C LEU A 149 13.18 -2.02 3.83
N ALA A 150 12.10 -1.23 3.73
CA ALA A 150 11.58 -0.43 4.83
C ALA A 150 11.27 -1.33 6.03
N SER A 151 11.79 -0.94 7.19
CA SER A 151 11.61 -1.59 8.48
C SER A 151 10.46 -0.95 9.26
N GLN A 152 10.30 0.38 9.13
CA GLN A 152 9.17 1.15 9.64
C GLN A 152 8.20 1.42 8.50
N ARG A 153 7.07 0.70 8.46
CA ARG A 153 6.08 0.76 7.38
C ARG A 153 4.90 1.63 7.77
N GLU A 154 4.59 2.64 6.97
CA GLU A 154 3.44 3.52 7.17
C GLU A 154 2.52 3.57 5.95
N ALA A 155 1.23 3.85 6.17
CA ALA A 155 0.25 3.97 5.10
C ALA A 155 0.68 4.97 4.02
N GLY A 156 1.25 6.11 4.42
CA GLY A 156 1.68 7.15 3.49
C GLY A 156 2.85 6.76 2.59
N GLN A 157 3.56 5.67 2.88
CA GLN A 157 4.70 5.19 2.09
C GLN A 157 4.27 4.41 0.85
N THR A 158 3.02 3.94 0.76
CA THR A 158 2.50 3.28 -0.46
C THR A 158 2.60 4.21 -1.67
N LEU A 159 2.53 5.53 -1.46
CA LEU A 159 2.72 6.55 -2.49
C LEU A 159 4.07 6.44 -3.21
N ILE A 160 5.12 5.91 -2.55
CA ILE A 160 6.43 5.67 -3.15
C ILE A 160 6.29 4.74 -4.36
N LEU A 161 5.39 3.76 -4.28
CA LEU A 161 5.13 2.78 -5.33
C LEU A 161 3.94 3.17 -6.23
N ILE A 162 2.88 3.77 -5.68
CA ILE A 162 1.67 4.15 -6.43
C ILE A 162 2.01 5.14 -7.54
N VAL A 163 2.81 6.17 -7.26
CA VAL A 163 3.15 7.20 -8.25
C VAL A 163 3.83 6.61 -9.49
N PRO A 164 4.94 5.87 -9.39
CA PRO A 164 5.56 5.28 -10.58
C PRO A 164 4.68 4.20 -11.24
N LEU A 165 3.86 3.45 -10.47
CA LEU A 165 2.89 2.51 -11.05
C LEU A 165 1.81 3.23 -11.87
N ALA A 166 1.26 4.35 -11.39
CA ALA A 166 0.28 5.14 -12.12
C ALA A 166 0.86 5.68 -13.44
N LEU A 167 2.10 6.16 -13.41
CA LEU A 167 2.81 6.60 -14.62
C LEU A 167 3.03 5.44 -15.61
N MET A 168 3.39 4.25 -15.12
CA MET A 168 3.52 3.05 -15.97
C MET A 168 2.19 2.65 -16.61
N GLY A 169 1.10 2.67 -15.83
CA GLY A 169 -0.24 2.40 -16.32
C GLY A 169 -0.67 3.40 -17.38
N GLY A 170 -0.39 4.69 -17.15
CA GLY A 170 -0.66 5.77 -18.11
C GLY A 170 0.12 5.61 -19.42
N LEU A 171 1.42 5.30 -19.35
CA LEU A 171 2.25 5.05 -20.54
C LEU A 171 1.76 3.84 -21.34
N LEU A 172 1.34 2.76 -20.68
CA LEU A 172 0.75 1.61 -21.35
C LEU A 172 -0.60 1.97 -21.98
N ALA A 173 -1.45 2.70 -21.25
CA ALA A 173 -2.75 3.14 -21.74
C ALA A 173 -2.61 4.03 -22.98
N GLU A 174 -1.63 4.93 -23.01
CA GLU A 174 -1.32 5.77 -24.18
C GLU A 174 -0.95 4.90 -25.39
N GLU A 175 -0.05 3.92 -25.25
CA GLU A 175 0.31 3.00 -26.33
C GLU A 175 -0.92 2.21 -26.82
N LEU A 176 -1.76 1.71 -25.91
CA LEU A 176 -2.95 0.95 -26.23
C LEU A 176 -3.98 1.80 -26.97
N LEU A 177 -4.22 3.03 -26.53
CA LEU A 177 -5.14 3.98 -27.16
C LEU A 177 -4.69 4.34 -28.58
N GLN A 178 -3.39 4.55 -28.79
CA GLN A 178 -2.83 4.81 -30.11
C GLN A 178 -2.91 3.58 -31.04
N ALA A 179 -2.81 2.37 -30.49
CA ALA A 179 -2.93 1.12 -31.22
C ALA A 179 -4.38 0.62 -31.36
N LEU A 180 -5.36 1.32 -30.77
CA LEU A 180 -6.73 0.84 -30.72
C LEU A 180 -7.45 1.08 -32.05
N ASN A 181 -7.96 0.00 -32.64
CA ASN A 181 -8.86 0.10 -33.77
C ASN A 181 -10.29 0.41 -33.31
N TRP A 182 -10.63 1.70 -33.24
CA TRP A 182 -11.95 2.19 -32.83
C TRP A 182 -13.11 1.61 -33.66
N ALA A 183 -12.89 1.35 -34.94
CA ALA A 183 -13.90 0.74 -35.79
C ALA A 183 -14.16 -0.72 -35.40
N ALA A 184 -13.11 -1.46 -35.04
CA ALA A 184 -13.25 -2.82 -34.55
C ALA A 184 -13.93 -2.85 -33.18
N LEU A 185 -13.56 -1.99 -32.24
CA LEU A 185 -14.23 -1.90 -30.94
C LEU A 185 -15.72 -1.57 -31.10
N ARG A 186 -16.07 -0.60 -31.97
CA ARG A 186 -17.48 -0.27 -32.27
C ARG A 186 -18.24 -1.41 -32.95
N ARG A 187 -17.57 -2.33 -33.63
CA ARG A 187 -18.22 -3.52 -34.20
C ARG A 187 -18.44 -4.60 -33.15
N TRP A 188 -17.52 -4.74 -32.20
CA TRP A 188 -17.48 -5.84 -31.24
C TRP A 188 -17.99 -5.47 -29.84
N TRP A 189 -18.40 -4.22 -29.61
CA TRP A 189 -18.95 -3.75 -28.33
C TRP A 189 -20.03 -4.67 -27.73
N PRO A 190 -20.91 -5.37 -28.49
CA PRO A 190 -21.88 -6.27 -27.86
C PRO A 190 -21.20 -7.47 -27.20
N ALA A 191 -20.14 -8.01 -27.81
CA ALA A 191 -19.38 -9.12 -27.22
C ALA A 191 -18.61 -8.66 -25.98
N VAL A 192 -18.07 -7.44 -26.01
CA VAL A 192 -17.50 -6.76 -24.83
C VAL A 192 -18.55 -6.69 -23.72
N ALA A 193 -19.73 -6.16 -24.02
CA ALA A 193 -20.82 -6.02 -23.06
C ALA A 193 -21.26 -7.38 -22.47
N VAL A 194 -21.36 -8.43 -23.28
CA VAL A 194 -21.67 -9.79 -22.79
C VAL A 194 -20.58 -10.30 -21.83
N ALA A 195 -19.31 -10.12 -22.16
CA ALA A 195 -18.22 -10.51 -21.27
C ALA A 195 -18.28 -9.73 -19.94
N LEU A 196 -18.56 -8.42 -19.98
CA LEU A 196 -18.75 -7.60 -18.79
C LEU A 196 -19.91 -8.10 -17.93
N VAL A 197 -21.05 -8.43 -18.53
CA VAL A 197 -22.24 -8.95 -17.82
C VAL A 197 -21.95 -10.30 -17.16
N LEU A 198 -21.23 -11.20 -17.84
CA LEU A 198 -20.85 -12.50 -17.25
C LEU A 198 -19.89 -12.33 -16.07
N MET A 199 -18.96 -11.39 -16.16
CA MET A 199 -18.04 -11.06 -15.07
C MET A 199 -18.74 -10.38 -13.90
N ALA A 200 -19.69 -9.48 -14.17
CA ALA A 200 -20.56 -8.88 -13.17
C ALA A 200 -21.35 -9.94 -12.40
N TYR A 201 -21.93 -10.90 -13.13
CA TYR A 201 -22.64 -12.02 -12.54
C TYR A 201 -21.72 -12.90 -11.68
N ALA A 202 -20.51 -13.20 -12.16
CA ALA A 202 -19.53 -13.97 -11.39
C ALA A 202 -19.15 -13.26 -10.08
N ALA A 203 -18.92 -11.95 -10.12
CA ALA A 203 -18.64 -11.15 -8.92
C ALA A 203 -19.82 -11.19 -7.95
N LEU A 204 -21.04 -10.94 -8.43
CA LEU A 204 -22.26 -10.99 -7.61
C LEU A 204 -22.45 -12.35 -6.94
N MET A 205 -22.30 -13.46 -7.68
CA MET A 205 -22.44 -14.80 -7.13
C MET A 205 -21.35 -15.15 -6.12
N THR A 206 -20.13 -14.64 -6.30
CA THR A 206 -19.04 -14.82 -5.34
C THR A 206 -19.32 -14.06 -4.04
N THR A 207 -19.88 -12.85 -4.14
CA THR A 207 -20.36 -12.07 -2.98
C THR A 207 -21.46 -12.81 -2.23
N ILE A 208 -22.48 -13.31 -2.91
CA ILE A 208 -23.57 -14.11 -2.28
C ILE A 208 -23.01 -15.37 -1.62
N TRP A 209 -22.08 -16.07 -2.29
CA TRP A 209 -21.43 -17.25 -1.72
C TRP A 209 -20.67 -16.92 -0.44
N ALA A 210 -19.94 -15.82 -0.44
CA ALA A 210 -19.18 -15.39 0.72
C ALA A 210 -20.08 -14.96 1.89
N GLU A 211 -21.27 -14.41 1.65
CA GLU A 211 -22.21 -13.95 2.70
C GLU A 211 -23.01 -15.12 3.31
N GLU A 212 -23.78 -15.86 2.51
CA GLU A 212 -24.78 -16.82 3.02
C GLU A 212 -24.53 -18.26 2.58
N GLY A 213 -23.54 -18.48 1.71
CA GLY A 213 -23.37 -19.75 1.01
C GLY A 213 -24.22 -19.82 -0.26
N VAL A 214 -23.80 -20.65 -1.22
CA VAL A 214 -24.59 -20.92 -2.45
C VAL A 214 -24.72 -22.41 -2.71
N SER A 215 -25.82 -22.77 -3.34
CA SER A 215 -26.17 -24.12 -3.78
C SER A 215 -25.20 -24.65 -4.85
N GLY A 216 -25.22 -25.97 -5.08
CA GLY A 216 -24.38 -26.59 -6.12
C GLY A 216 -24.68 -26.08 -7.54
N ALA A 217 -25.93 -25.72 -7.84
CA ALA A 217 -26.32 -25.17 -9.14
C ALA A 217 -25.74 -23.77 -9.37
N GLU A 218 -25.73 -22.94 -8.33
CA GLU A 218 -25.15 -21.59 -8.36
C GLU A 218 -23.63 -21.61 -8.54
N ARG A 219 -22.92 -22.56 -7.89
CA ARG A 219 -21.49 -22.79 -8.14
C ARG A 219 -21.24 -23.21 -9.58
N PHE A 220 -22.11 -24.05 -10.14
CA PHE A 220 -22.02 -24.45 -11.55
C PHE A 220 -22.23 -23.25 -12.49
N TYR A 221 -23.20 -22.36 -12.21
CA TYR A 221 -23.41 -21.14 -12.99
C TYR A 221 -22.26 -20.14 -12.87
N LEU A 222 -21.60 -20.04 -11.71
CA LEU A 222 -20.37 -19.25 -11.55
C LEU A 222 -19.26 -19.75 -12.48
N VAL A 223 -18.99 -21.06 -12.47
CA VAL A 223 -18.00 -21.68 -13.38
C VAL A 223 -18.39 -21.47 -14.83
N LEU A 224 -19.67 -21.61 -15.17
CA LEU A 224 -20.18 -21.38 -16.52
C LEU A 224 -20.03 -19.91 -16.95
N ALA A 225 -20.26 -18.95 -16.05
CA ALA A 225 -20.13 -17.53 -16.33
C ALA A 225 -18.67 -17.15 -16.59
N LEU A 226 -17.74 -17.62 -15.74
CA LEU A 226 -16.30 -17.45 -15.94
C LEU A 226 -15.82 -18.11 -17.24
N GLY A 227 -16.23 -19.36 -17.48
CA GLY A 227 -15.92 -20.09 -18.71
C GLY A 227 -16.51 -19.42 -19.95
N GLY A 228 -17.73 -18.89 -19.86
CA GLY A 228 -18.41 -18.13 -20.90
C GLY A 228 -17.69 -16.82 -21.21
N ALA A 229 -17.31 -16.05 -20.20
CA ALA A 229 -16.55 -14.82 -20.36
C ALA A 229 -15.21 -15.09 -21.07
N MET A 230 -14.47 -16.11 -20.63
CA MET A 230 -13.23 -16.55 -21.27
C MET A 230 -13.44 -17.01 -22.72
N THR A 231 -14.53 -17.72 -23.00
CA THR A 231 -14.87 -18.18 -24.36
C THR A 231 -15.19 -16.99 -25.28
N VAL A 232 -15.94 -16.01 -24.80
CA VAL A 232 -16.26 -14.78 -25.55
C VAL A 232 -14.98 -13.98 -25.83
N LEU A 233 -14.11 -13.83 -24.84
CA LEU A 233 -12.81 -13.17 -25.00
C LEU A 233 -11.90 -13.90 -26.01
N ALA A 234 -11.78 -15.22 -25.89
CA ALA A 234 -10.99 -16.06 -26.80
C ALA A 234 -11.56 -16.07 -28.23
N GLY A 235 -12.88 -16.11 -28.38
CA GLY A 235 -13.57 -16.01 -29.67
C GLY A 235 -13.32 -14.66 -30.34
N CYS A 236 -13.41 -13.57 -29.58
CA CYS A 236 -13.03 -12.24 -30.07
C CYS A 236 -11.57 -12.21 -30.52
N TYR A 237 -10.65 -12.85 -29.78
CA TYR A 237 -9.22 -12.90 -30.15
C TYR A 237 -8.99 -13.60 -31.48
N SER A 238 -9.65 -14.74 -31.65
CA SER A 238 -9.52 -15.53 -32.87
C SER A 238 -10.10 -14.83 -34.08
N ILE A 239 -11.25 -14.16 -33.94
CA ILE A 239 -11.96 -13.54 -35.06
C ILE A 239 -11.33 -12.19 -35.45
N MET A 240 -10.77 -11.46 -34.48
CA MET A 240 -10.12 -10.17 -34.71
C MET A 240 -8.69 -10.29 -35.28
N GLY A 241 -8.32 -11.44 -35.84
CA GLY A 241 -7.00 -11.63 -36.44
C GLY A 241 -5.85 -11.51 -35.43
N ARG A 242 -6.12 -11.79 -34.15
CA ARG A 242 -5.18 -11.64 -33.02
C ARG A 242 -4.80 -10.20 -32.70
N ASP A 243 -5.65 -9.23 -33.03
CA ASP A 243 -5.44 -7.82 -32.70
C ASP A 243 -5.61 -7.60 -31.19
N ALA A 244 -4.50 -7.71 -30.46
CA ALA A 244 -4.47 -7.81 -29.00
C ALA A 244 -4.95 -6.54 -28.28
N SER A 245 -4.94 -5.38 -28.95
CA SER A 245 -5.29 -4.09 -28.36
C SER A 245 -6.77 -4.02 -27.95
N VAL A 246 -7.68 -4.56 -28.75
CA VAL A 246 -9.12 -4.55 -28.44
C VAL A 246 -9.44 -5.46 -27.26
N ILE A 247 -8.78 -6.62 -27.14
CA ILE A 247 -8.98 -7.53 -26.00
C ILE A 247 -8.38 -6.97 -24.72
N GLY A 248 -7.25 -6.28 -24.82
CA GLY A 248 -6.71 -5.51 -23.70
C GLY A 248 -7.78 -4.58 -23.13
N VAL A 249 -8.52 -3.86 -23.97
CA VAL A 249 -9.61 -2.97 -23.53
C VAL A 249 -10.77 -3.73 -22.90
N VAL A 250 -11.19 -4.87 -23.46
CA VAL A 250 -12.29 -5.69 -22.87
C VAL A 250 -11.90 -6.26 -21.52
N VAL A 251 -10.69 -6.80 -21.40
CA VAL A 251 -10.17 -7.36 -20.16
C VAL A 251 -10.04 -6.27 -19.10
N VAL A 252 -9.49 -5.10 -19.47
CA VAL A 252 -9.40 -3.93 -18.58
C VAL A 252 -10.78 -3.44 -18.15
N ALA A 253 -11.75 -3.38 -19.06
CA ALA A 253 -13.12 -2.99 -18.72
C ALA A 253 -13.81 -4.03 -17.82
N ALA A 254 -13.56 -5.32 -18.02
CA ALA A 254 -14.13 -6.40 -17.22
C ALA A 254 -13.58 -6.42 -15.80
N ILE A 255 -12.26 -6.28 -15.69
CA ILE A 255 -11.54 -6.09 -14.43
C ILE A 255 -12.07 -4.81 -13.74
N GLY A 256 -12.13 -3.69 -14.46
CA GLY A 256 -12.64 -2.42 -13.93
C GLY A 256 -14.08 -2.49 -13.44
N PHE A 257 -14.98 -3.18 -14.16
CA PHE A 257 -16.38 -3.33 -13.75
C PHE A 257 -16.54 -4.21 -12.52
N ALA A 258 -15.91 -5.40 -12.50
CA ALA A 258 -15.94 -6.30 -11.34
C ALA A 258 -15.41 -5.60 -10.08
N LEU A 259 -14.50 -4.65 -10.27
CA LEU A 259 -13.82 -3.97 -9.17
C LEU A 259 -14.48 -2.63 -8.77
N LEU A 260 -15.23 -1.98 -9.66
CA LEU A 260 -16.18 -0.93 -9.27
C LEU A 260 -17.27 -1.52 -8.37
N ALA A 261 -17.74 -2.73 -8.67
CA ALA A 261 -18.64 -3.47 -7.79
C ALA A 261 -17.98 -3.79 -6.44
N HIS A 262 -16.69 -4.13 -6.41
CA HIS A 262 -15.93 -4.30 -5.17
C HIS A 262 -15.87 -3.01 -4.34
N THR A 263 -15.55 -1.86 -4.94
CA THR A 263 -15.50 -0.57 -4.24
C THR A 263 -16.87 -0.18 -3.68
N ASP A 264 -17.93 -0.32 -4.46
CA ASP A 264 -19.31 -0.05 -4.02
C ASP A 264 -19.71 -0.94 -2.84
N LEU A 265 -19.49 -2.26 -2.95
CA LEU A 265 -19.78 -3.22 -1.87
C LEU A 265 -18.96 -2.95 -0.60
N SER A 266 -17.70 -2.53 -0.73
CA SER A 266 -16.81 -2.24 0.40
C SER A 266 -17.16 -0.95 1.16
N LEU A 267 -17.95 -0.06 0.56
CA LEU A 267 -18.32 1.26 1.12
C LEU A 267 -19.76 1.31 1.63
N THR A 268 -20.65 0.43 1.13
CA THR A 268 -22.09 0.56 1.34
C THR A 268 -22.69 -0.45 2.31
N ARG A 269 -21.96 -1.53 2.65
CA ARG A 269 -22.62 -2.73 3.19
C ARG A 269 -22.37 -3.02 4.67
N ASP A 270 -21.43 -2.34 5.33
CA ASP A 270 -21.22 -2.59 6.77
C ASP A 270 -20.70 -1.34 7.50
N ASP A 271 -21.51 -0.80 8.42
CA ASP A 271 -21.10 0.27 9.34
C ASP A 271 -20.05 -0.25 10.36
N GLU A 272 -19.91 -1.58 10.48
CA GLU A 272 -18.89 -2.28 11.27
C GLU A 272 -17.68 -2.73 10.43
N ALA A 273 -17.64 -2.41 9.11
CA ALA A 273 -16.54 -2.77 8.23
C ALA A 273 -15.22 -2.16 8.73
N ALA A 274 -14.23 -3.01 8.97
CA ALA A 274 -12.95 -2.58 9.52
C ALA A 274 -12.14 -1.72 8.54
N GLU A 275 -11.42 -0.73 9.05
CA GLU A 275 -10.60 0.15 8.21
C GLU A 275 -9.22 -0.47 7.93
N PHE A 276 -8.88 -0.69 6.66
CA PHE A 276 -7.60 -1.31 6.24
C PHE A 276 -6.36 -0.55 6.69
N ALA A 277 -6.46 0.77 6.80
CA ALA A 277 -5.39 1.62 7.31
C ALA A 277 -5.09 1.41 8.80
N VAL A 278 -6.02 0.81 9.56
CA VAL A 278 -5.87 0.51 10.99
C VAL A 278 -5.30 -0.92 11.12
N ASP A 279 -4.07 -0.99 11.60
CA ASP A 279 -3.25 -2.21 11.62
C ASP A 279 -3.72 -3.21 12.69
N VAL A 280 -3.80 -2.76 13.95
CA VAL A 280 -4.21 -3.60 15.06
C VAL A 280 -5.73 -3.65 15.16
N ARG A 281 -6.29 -4.82 14.85
CA ARG A 281 -7.66 -5.12 15.25
C ARG A 281 -7.70 -5.44 16.72
N THR A 282 -8.52 -4.71 17.43
CA THR A 282 -8.76 -4.96 18.83
C THR A 282 -9.77 -6.08 19.02
N THR A 283 -9.60 -6.89 20.05
CA THR A 283 -10.57 -7.92 20.41
C THR A 283 -11.77 -7.29 21.12
N GLU A 284 -12.88 -8.01 21.25
CA GLU A 284 -14.01 -7.59 22.11
C GLU A 284 -13.59 -7.25 23.55
N ARG A 285 -12.42 -7.74 23.99
CA ARG A 285 -11.87 -7.46 25.32
C ARG A 285 -11.27 -6.06 25.45
N ILE A 286 -11.12 -5.29 24.38
CA ILE A 286 -10.51 -3.96 24.43
C ILE A 286 -11.35 -2.97 25.25
N GLU A 287 -12.68 -3.05 25.16
CA GLU A 287 -13.56 -2.21 25.98
C GLU A 287 -13.51 -2.64 27.44
N GLN A 288 -13.45 -3.94 27.72
CA GLN A 288 -13.24 -4.44 29.09
C GLN A 288 -11.88 -4.00 29.65
N PHE A 289 -10.84 -4.01 28.81
CA PHE A 289 -9.52 -3.51 29.18
C PHE A 289 -9.56 -2.01 29.49
N ARG A 290 -10.23 -1.22 28.66
CA ARG A 290 -10.46 0.21 28.89
C ARG A 290 -11.16 0.44 30.23
N GLU A 291 -12.24 -0.29 30.52
CA GLU A 291 -12.97 -0.19 31.79
C GLU A 291 -12.05 -0.46 32.99
N VAL A 292 -11.18 -1.48 32.89
CA VAL A 292 -10.20 -1.80 33.93
C VAL A 292 -9.19 -0.66 34.11
N VAL A 293 -8.63 -0.12 33.01
CA VAL A 293 -7.70 1.03 33.09
C VAL A 293 -8.38 2.26 33.68
N GLU A 294 -9.62 2.55 33.28
CA GLU A 294 -10.43 3.64 33.84
C GLU A 294 -10.66 3.45 35.35
N GLN A 295 -10.92 2.22 35.80
CA GLN A 295 -11.02 1.89 37.21
C GLN A 295 -9.69 2.11 37.96
N PHE A 296 -8.54 1.79 37.36
CA PHE A 296 -7.23 2.07 37.95
C PHE A 296 -6.99 3.59 38.10
N VAL A 297 -7.32 4.37 37.08
CA VAL A 297 -7.25 5.84 37.13
C VAL A 297 -8.16 6.41 38.22
N ALA A 298 -9.37 5.86 38.39
CA ALA A 298 -10.32 6.33 39.40
C ALA A 298 -9.95 5.92 40.84
N SER A 299 -9.26 4.78 41.02
CA SER A 299 -9.02 4.18 42.34
C SER A 299 -7.65 4.48 42.95
N ARG A 300 -6.68 4.97 42.16
CA ARG A 300 -5.31 5.21 42.62
C ARG A 300 -4.92 6.68 42.56
N THR A 301 -4.05 7.07 43.48
CA THR A 301 -3.46 8.41 43.53
C THR A 301 -2.12 8.37 42.79
N GLY A 302 -2.04 8.99 41.61
CA GLY A 302 -0.82 9.06 40.78
C GLY A 302 -1.09 8.69 39.31
N PRO A 303 -0.17 9.04 38.39
CA PRO A 303 -0.38 8.86 36.96
C PRO A 303 -0.42 7.37 36.58
N VAL A 304 -1.33 7.03 35.66
CA VAL A 304 -1.31 5.73 34.97
C VAL A 304 -0.58 5.92 33.65
N LEU A 305 0.58 5.27 33.53
CA LEU A 305 1.45 5.39 32.37
C LEU A 305 1.22 4.21 31.42
N ILE A 306 1.27 4.50 30.13
CA ILE A 306 1.13 3.49 29.07
C ILE A 306 2.40 3.53 28.24
N ASP A 307 3.00 2.36 28.08
CA ASP A 307 4.15 2.18 27.22
C ASP A 307 3.90 2.76 25.82
N PRO A 308 4.77 3.64 25.29
CA PRO A 308 4.60 4.22 23.96
C PRO A 308 4.47 3.17 22.84
N ALA A 309 5.01 1.95 23.04
CA ALA A 309 4.84 0.85 22.09
C ALA A 309 3.38 0.40 21.93
N LEU A 310 2.52 0.68 22.90
CA LEU A 310 1.08 0.39 22.87
C LEU A 310 0.23 1.59 22.42
N ALA A 311 0.85 2.70 22.01
CA ALA A 311 0.11 3.91 21.61
C ALA A 311 -0.81 3.67 20.41
N GLU A 312 -0.32 3.01 19.37
CA GLU A 312 -1.11 2.73 18.16
C GLU A 312 -2.39 1.92 18.47
N PRO A 313 -2.34 0.78 19.20
CA PRO A 313 -3.56 0.02 19.51
C PRO A 313 -4.46 0.65 20.58
N LEU A 314 -3.95 1.48 21.49
CA LEU A 314 -4.71 1.95 22.66
C LEU A 314 -5.13 3.42 22.62
N ALA A 315 -4.43 4.29 21.90
CA ALA A 315 -4.65 5.74 21.96
C ALA A 315 -6.09 6.14 21.63
N TRP A 316 -6.72 5.47 20.65
CA TRP A 316 -8.10 5.76 20.28
C TRP A 316 -9.11 5.37 21.36
N TYR A 317 -8.92 4.20 21.99
CA TYR A 317 -9.83 3.66 23.02
C TYR A 317 -9.67 4.36 24.35
N LEU A 318 -8.47 4.86 24.65
CA LEU A 318 -8.15 5.55 25.90
C LEU A 318 -8.16 7.07 25.75
N ARG A 319 -8.60 7.63 24.60
CA ARG A 319 -8.63 9.08 24.35
C ARG A 319 -9.40 9.88 25.39
N ASP A 320 -10.40 9.25 26.01
CA ASP A 320 -11.30 9.85 27.00
C ASP A 320 -10.91 9.45 28.45
N VAL A 321 -9.79 8.72 28.62
CA VAL A 321 -9.27 8.28 29.92
C VAL A 321 -8.00 9.07 30.25
N THR A 322 -7.84 9.51 31.49
CA THR A 322 -6.69 10.33 31.93
C THR A 322 -5.43 9.46 32.11
N VAL A 323 -4.85 9.04 30.98
CA VAL A 323 -3.60 8.26 30.90
C VAL A 323 -2.53 9.04 30.15
N THR A 324 -1.25 8.70 30.35
CA THR A 324 -0.13 9.33 29.63
C THR A 324 0.70 8.25 28.93
N PHE A 325 0.98 8.45 27.64
CA PHE A 325 1.89 7.59 26.89
C PHE A 325 3.34 8.03 27.13
N ALA A 326 4.04 7.30 28.00
CA ALA A 326 5.39 7.61 28.42
C ALA A 326 6.09 6.33 28.93
N GLU A 327 7.42 6.35 28.98
CA GLU A 327 8.17 5.27 29.62
C GLU A 327 7.78 5.16 31.10
N PRO A 328 7.91 3.97 31.72
CA PRO A 328 7.58 3.77 33.13
C PRO A 328 8.44 4.68 34.04
N GLU A 329 7.79 5.36 34.99
CA GLU A 329 8.44 6.20 36.01
C GLU A 329 8.07 5.69 37.42
N ASP A 330 8.96 5.93 38.40
CA ASP A 330 8.84 5.39 39.77
C ASP A 330 7.63 5.94 40.55
N ASP A 331 7.09 7.09 40.17
CA ASP A 331 5.92 7.72 40.79
C ASP A 331 4.59 7.29 40.15
N ALA A 332 4.64 6.42 39.13
CA ALA A 332 3.45 5.89 38.47
C ALA A 332 2.63 4.99 39.39
N SER A 333 1.31 5.20 39.39
CA SER A 333 0.38 4.42 40.21
C SER A 333 0.06 3.05 39.59
N ALA A 334 0.19 2.95 38.27
CA ALA A 334 0.15 1.73 37.48
C ALA A 334 0.83 1.99 36.12
N VAL A 335 1.37 0.94 35.51
CA VAL A 335 1.99 1.00 34.19
C VAL A 335 1.41 -0.11 33.32
N VAL A 336 0.99 0.24 32.11
CA VAL A 336 0.55 -0.72 31.09
C VAL A 336 1.70 -0.96 30.13
N VAL A 337 2.15 -2.21 30.01
CA VAL A 337 3.28 -2.60 29.15
C VAL A 337 2.93 -3.78 28.24
N PRO A 338 3.65 -4.00 27.13
CA PRO A 338 3.55 -5.23 26.36
C PRO A 338 3.76 -6.46 27.25
N ALA A 339 3.00 -7.52 26.99
CA ALA A 339 3.06 -8.75 27.79
C ALA A 339 4.49 -9.31 27.84
N GLY A 340 4.94 -9.71 29.03
CA GLY A 340 6.30 -10.22 29.25
C GLY A 340 7.39 -9.15 29.40
N ARG A 341 7.08 -7.86 29.26
CA ARG A 341 8.01 -6.78 29.65
C ARG A 341 8.09 -6.67 31.17
N GLU A 342 9.29 -6.84 31.71
CA GLU A 342 9.57 -6.61 33.13
C GLU A 342 9.93 -5.14 33.36
N VAL A 343 9.45 -4.56 34.47
CA VAL A 343 9.74 -3.19 34.90
C VAL A 343 10.14 -3.24 36.37
N ASP A 344 11.34 -2.77 36.67
CA ASP A 344 11.87 -2.76 38.04
C ASP A 344 10.95 -1.97 38.97
N GLY A 345 10.66 -2.52 40.15
CA GLY A 345 9.78 -1.89 41.14
C GLY A 345 8.28 -2.13 40.92
N PHE A 346 7.88 -2.81 39.84
CA PHE A 346 6.48 -3.12 39.56
C PHE A 346 6.21 -4.64 39.49
N ALA A 347 5.02 -5.05 39.92
CA ALA A 347 4.53 -6.43 39.85
C ALA A 347 3.23 -6.53 39.05
N THR A 348 3.02 -7.68 38.41
CA THR A 348 1.83 -7.95 37.60
C THR A 348 0.55 -7.92 38.46
N ALA A 349 -0.36 -7.01 38.13
CA ALA A 349 -1.63 -6.81 38.84
C ALA A 349 -2.82 -7.49 38.17
N SER A 350 -2.72 -7.77 36.88
CA SER A 350 -3.80 -8.34 36.07
C SER A 350 -3.31 -9.49 35.20
N GLU A 351 -4.25 -10.30 34.71
CA GLU A 351 -3.93 -11.26 33.66
C GLU A 351 -3.44 -10.56 32.39
N VAL A 352 -2.74 -11.31 31.53
CA VAL A 352 -2.36 -10.82 30.22
C VAL A 352 -3.61 -10.59 29.37
N TRP A 353 -3.82 -9.35 28.96
CA TRP A 353 -4.92 -8.94 28.12
C TRP A 353 -4.52 -9.10 26.66
N ARG A 354 -5.21 -9.98 25.95
CA ARG A 354 -5.11 -10.06 24.49
C ARG A 354 -5.95 -8.95 23.87
N LEU A 355 -5.30 -7.83 23.62
CA LEU A 355 -5.91 -6.62 23.12
C LEU A 355 -6.20 -6.69 21.64
N GLY A 356 -5.41 -7.43 20.85
CA GLY A 356 -5.59 -7.48 19.40
C GLY A 356 -4.71 -8.49 18.67
N GLY A 357 -4.78 -8.49 17.35
CA GLY A 357 -3.86 -9.25 16.49
C GLY A 357 -3.95 -8.89 15.02
N GLY A 358 -2.95 -9.33 14.26
CA GLY A 358 -2.91 -9.17 12.80
C GLY A 358 -4.07 -9.89 12.12
N TRP A 359 -4.57 -9.32 11.03
CA TRP A 359 -5.75 -9.82 10.30
C TRP A 359 -5.49 -9.99 8.80
N TYR A 360 -4.22 -9.96 8.39
CA TYR A 360 -3.80 -10.04 7.00
C TYR A 360 -3.84 -11.48 6.46
N PRO A 361 -3.98 -11.66 5.12
CA PRO A 361 -4.01 -12.97 4.49
C PRO A 361 -2.71 -13.73 4.72
N THR A 362 -2.83 -14.93 5.29
CA THR A 362 -1.70 -15.86 5.48
C THR A 362 -1.67 -16.98 4.45
N ASP A 363 -2.75 -17.14 3.67
CA ASP A 363 -2.84 -18.06 2.54
C ASP A 363 -3.63 -17.44 1.36
N LEU A 364 -3.91 -18.24 0.33
CA LEU A 364 -4.57 -17.81 -0.91
C LEU A 364 -5.94 -18.48 -1.11
N ASP A 365 -6.62 -18.87 -0.03
CA ASP A 365 -7.99 -19.37 -0.15
C ASP A 365 -8.91 -18.24 -0.64
N ILE A 366 -9.61 -18.51 -1.75
CA ILE A 366 -10.39 -17.54 -2.52
C ILE A 366 -11.52 -16.97 -1.67
N LEU A 367 -12.21 -17.79 -0.87
CA LEU A 367 -13.39 -17.36 -0.13
C LEU A 367 -13.03 -16.50 1.10
N PRO A 368 -12.09 -16.90 1.97
CA PRO A 368 -11.57 -16.02 3.01
C PRO A 368 -10.93 -14.74 2.46
N LEU A 369 -10.21 -14.83 1.34
CA LEU A 369 -9.61 -13.65 0.70
C LEU A 369 -10.68 -12.69 0.17
N TRP A 370 -11.75 -13.21 -0.43
CA TRP A 370 -12.87 -12.40 -0.88
C TRP A 370 -13.59 -11.74 0.28
N ARG A 371 -13.82 -12.46 1.39
CA ARG A 371 -14.43 -11.90 2.60
C ARG A 371 -13.57 -10.80 3.23
N TRP A 372 -12.29 -11.07 3.35
CA TRP A 372 -11.33 -10.10 3.84
C TRP A 372 -11.27 -8.86 2.96
N LEU A 373 -11.22 -9.02 1.63
CA LEU A 373 -11.09 -7.90 0.71
C LEU A 373 -12.40 -7.09 0.61
N VAL A 374 -13.54 -7.76 0.42
CA VAL A 374 -14.83 -7.12 0.11
C VAL A 374 -15.62 -6.75 1.35
N PHE A 375 -15.74 -7.67 2.31
CA PHE A 375 -16.50 -7.46 3.55
C PHE A 375 -15.62 -6.95 4.69
N ARG A 376 -14.31 -6.81 4.47
CA ARG A 376 -13.36 -6.36 5.49
C ARG A 376 -13.43 -7.23 6.75
N GLU A 377 -13.69 -8.52 6.59
CA GLU A 377 -13.63 -9.49 7.68
C GLU A 377 -12.17 -9.82 8.04
N ALA A 378 -11.92 -10.24 9.28
CA ALA A 378 -10.59 -10.69 9.67
C ALA A 378 -10.22 -11.96 8.88
N TYR A 379 -8.99 -12.00 8.34
CA TYR A 379 -8.54 -13.18 7.62
C TYR A 379 -8.20 -14.31 8.61
N GLY A 380 -9.02 -15.37 8.62
CA GLY A 380 -8.86 -16.49 9.54
C GLY A 380 -9.33 -16.18 10.96
N ASN A 381 -8.88 -16.97 11.94
CA ASN A 381 -9.23 -16.76 13.34
C ASN A 381 -8.20 -15.80 13.98
N LEU A 382 -8.65 -14.65 14.48
CA LEU A 382 -7.81 -13.71 15.22
C LEU A 382 -7.06 -14.37 16.39
N ASN A 383 -7.53 -15.53 16.86
CA ASN A 383 -6.87 -16.31 17.90
C ASN A 383 -5.52 -16.94 17.51
N SER A 384 -5.18 -17.04 16.22
CA SER A 384 -3.97 -17.72 15.73
C SER A 384 -2.87 -16.81 15.16
N VAL A 385 -3.11 -15.50 15.01
CA VAL A 385 -2.15 -14.54 14.42
C VAL A 385 -1.42 -13.74 15.51
N GLU A 386 -0.26 -13.15 15.17
CA GLU A 386 0.61 -12.33 16.02
C GLU A 386 -0.20 -11.36 16.88
N LYS A 387 0.06 -11.38 18.20
CA LYS A 387 -0.87 -10.89 19.21
C LYS A 387 -0.38 -9.58 19.82
N VAL A 388 -1.25 -8.59 19.86
CA VAL A 388 -1.06 -7.44 20.75
C VAL A 388 -1.57 -7.85 22.12
N GLU A 389 -0.65 -8.19 23.00
CA GLU A 389 -0.91 -8.52 24.39
C GLU A 389 -0.34 -7.45 25.32
N ALA A 390 -1.13 -7.01 26.29
CA ALA A 390 -0.68 -6.07 27.31
C ALA A 390 -0.93 -6.63 28.71
N GLN A 391 -0.17 -6.13 29.67
CA GLN A 391 -0.35 -6.43 31.08
C GLN A 391 -0.30 -5.15 31.89
N ILE A 392 -1.05 -5.12 32.98
CA ILE A 392 -1.04 -3.99 33.92
C ILE A 392 -0.13 -4.36 35.07
N LEU A 393 0.89 -3.53 35.29
CA LEU A 393 1.81 -3.63 36.41
C LEU A 393 1.50 -2.54 37.43
N VAL A 394 1.73 -2.84 38.70
CA VAL A 394 1.53 -1.91 39.83
C VAL A 394 2.77 -1.88 40.71
N PRO A 395 3.05 -0.77 41.40
CA PRO A 395 4.19 -0.69 42.31
C PRO A 395 4.19 -1.84 43.31
N THR A 396 5.36 -2.43 43.51
CA THR A 396 5.58 -3.41 44.58
C THR A 396 5.47 -2.72 45.95
N PRO A 397 4.86 -3.38 46.95
CA PRO A 397 4.62 -2.80 48.26
C PRO A 397 5.90 -2.56 49.08
#